data_AF-A0A5N6DRV6-F1
#
_entry.id   AF-A0A5N6DRV6-F1
#
_cell.length_a   1.000
_cell.length_b   1.000
_cell.length_c   1.000
_cell.angle_alpha   90.00
_cell.angle_beta   90.00
_cell.angle_gamma   90.00
#
_symmetry.space_group_name_H-M   'P 1'
#
loop_
_entity.id
_entity.type
_entity.pdbx_description
1 polymer ?
#
loop_
_entity_poly.entity_id
_entity_poly.type
_entity_poly.pdbx_seq_one_letter_code
_entity_poly.pdbx_strand_id
1 'polypeptide(L)'
;MSNASVKDHANTLLNLLDLERSPQVNARPPKIIFIGHSLGGLVIKQALLNAQEDPKYTSIRTGTYGLVFFGTPHHGTKGVELGKIAAKVAKFVSKGHASNDLLDCLEHNSLFTRQMSSRFCHQLEDYRVISFIEGKEVLLGGTGPASISHLVVDEESAILGLPGNRETRLKLDADHSQMCKVGSRGAMYKLIKGNIKQIADQLLVTEQGYITQPSPSPRAGPPLPPRHTNSSAPYPPPSITSQAATQRVIGTLYNPFDNDPRSIEAAEYKNNWKWDDARRVEYTIFQEHLRTLGADHHSTLQVGYNLAEIDLESGYIGKAAEWCQWVSNNSQRVLDKRHPLTMRAESLMGEVLVSQGKQQEGESVCANVLARQQMTIGEDDLDTLETRRRLANAYSSVERREEGIATAEKRTESLKRLLGENHIKTYASVLDTIELIVAKLSSSNEAMAIARFHTGTEDIVKVVQEASREMNNLLGPRHPLSIRSLRLLGACQIFASGGLTEPSETLRRALATAEENLGSDNPETIQIVVYMGLIKPSSWLCLGSDDIWTGPKAGIS
;
A
#
# COMPACT_ATOMS: atom_id res chain seq x y z
N MET A 1 -16.76 -31.70 17.87
CA MET A 1 -16.90 -30.57 16.93
C MET A 1 -16.93 -29.31 17.77
N SER A 2 -16.02 -28.36 17.54
CA SER A 2 -16.00 -27.11 18.30
C SER A 2 -15.80 -25.96 17.32
N ASN A 3 -16.88 -25.21 17.07
CA ASN A 3 -16.86 -23.92 16.38
C ASN A 3 -16.44 -22.83 17.39
N ALA A 4 -15.32 -23.04 18.08
CA ALA A 4 -14.87 -22.09 19.10
C ALA A 4 -14.37 -20.81 18.43
N SER A 5 -14.98 -19.69 18.77
CA SER A 5 -14.52 -18.35 18.41
C SER A 5 -13.28 -17.98 19.24
N VAL A 6 -12.59 -16.90 18.86
CA VAL A 6 -11.50 -16.31 19.68
C VAL A 6 -11.99 -16.00 21.11
N LYS A 7 -13.26 -15.61 21.25
CA LYS A 7 -13.91 -15.36 22.55
C LYS A 7 -14.06 -16.62 23.39
N ASP A 8 -14.36 -17.76 22.77
CA ASP A 8 -14.49 -19.05 23.47
C ASP A 8 -13.13 -19.57 23.95
N HIS A 9 -12.10 -19.41 23.12
CA HIS A 9 -10.72 -19.72 23.51
C HIS A 9 -10.23 -18.80 24.64
N ALA A 10 -10.57 -17.51 24.60
CA ALA A 10 -10.24 -16.57 25.66
C ALA A 10 -10.91 -16.92 27.00
N ASN A 11 -12.20 -17.26 26.96
CA ASN A 11 -12.93 -17.69 28.16
C ASN A 11 -12.38 -19.01 28.73
N THR A 12 -12.00 -19.94 27.86
CA THR A 12 -11.36 -21.19 28.29
C THR A 12 -10.02 -20.92 28.96
N LEU A 13 -9.18 -20.06 28.38
CA LEU A 13 -7.90 -19.64 28.95
C LEU A 13 -8.08 -19.01 30.33
N LEU A 14 -9.04 -18.10 30.49
CA LEU A 14 -9.31 -17.46 31.79
C LEU A 14 -9.76 -18.47 32.85
N ASN A 15 -10.67 -19.38 32.50
CA ASN A 15 -11.16 -20.40 33.43
C ASN A 15 -10.03 -21.33 33.89
N LEU A 16 -9.16 -21.77 32.98
CA LEU A 16 -8.02 -22.62 33.33
C LEU A 16 -7.02 -21.90 34.23
N LEU A 17 -6.70 -20.64 33.91
CA LEU A 17 -5.83 -19.81 34.74
C LEU A 17 -6.42 -19.53 36.12
N ASP A 18 -7.72 -19.28 36.21
CA ASP A 18 -8.40 -19.05 37.49
C ASP A 18 -8.31 -20.30 38.40
N LEU A 19 -8.52 -21.49 37.81
CA LEU A 19 -8.34 -22.76 38.51
C LEU A 19 -6.91 -22.96 39.02
N GLU A 20 -5.90 -22.69 38.20
CA GLU A 20 -4.48 -22.79 38.60
C GLU A 20 -4.09 -21.76 39.67
N ARG A 21 -4.76 -20.61 39.68
CA ARG A 21 -4.51 -19.51 40.62
C ARG A 21 -5.40 -19.57 41.86
N SER A 22 -6.13 -20.67 42.05
CA SER A 22 -6.97 -20.88 43.23
C SER A 22 -6.17 -20.60 44.52
N PRO A 23 -6.74 -19.82 45.45
CA PRO A 23 -6.01 -19.32 46.60
C PRO A 23 -5.46 -20.47 47.46
N GLN A 24 -4.13 -20.57 47.52
CA GLN A 24 -3.45 -21.41 48.50
C GLN A 24 -3.24 -20.60 49.78
N VAL A 25 -3.56 -21.20 50.93
CA VAL A 25 -3.41 -20.55 52.24
C VAL A 25 -1.94 -20.11 52.41
N ASN A 26 -1.74 -18.81 52.68
CA ASN A 26 -0.44 -18.15 52.92
C ASN A 26 0.49 -17.93 51.71
N ALA A 27 0.02 -18.02 50.47
CA ALA A 27 0.83 -17.68 49.29
C ALA A 27 0.21 -16.54 48.47
N ARG A 28 1.00 -15.51 48.15
CA ARG A 28 0.61 -14.55 47.10
C ARG A 28 0.70 -15.25 45.74
N PRO A 29 -0.32 -15.16 44.88
CA PRO A 29 -0.28 -15.82 43.59
C PRO A 29 0.83 -15.18 42.73
N PRO A 30 1.57 -15.98 41.94
CA PRO A 30 2.65 -15.46 41.12
C PRO A 30 2.11 -14.46 40.09
N LYS A 31 2.96 -13.53 39.67
CA LYS A 31 2.65 -12.62 38.56
C LYS A 31 2.64 -13.36 37.24
N ILE A 32 1.90 -12.84 36.27
CA ILE A 32 1.70 -13.46 34.97
C ILE A 32 2.46 -12.68 33.90
N ILE A 33 3.21 -13.40 33.07
CA ILE A 33 3.70 -12.92 31.79
C ILE A 33 3.06 -13.79 30.71
N PHE A 34 2.21 -13.20 29.88
CA PHE A 34 1.61 -13.91 28.76
C PHE A 34 2.58 -13.96 27.58
N ILE A 35 2.66 -15.12 26.94
CA ILE A 35 3.44 -15.32 25.72
C ILE A 35 2.51 -15.88 24.64
N GLY A 36 2.27 -15.09 23.60
CA GLY A 36 1.41 -15.42 22.48
C GLY A 36 2.19 -15.47 21.17
N HIS A 37 1.91 -16.47 20.35
CA HIS A 37 2.36 -16.54 18.95
C HIS A 37 1.16 -16.47 18.03
N SER A 38 1.24 -15.70 16.95
CA SER A 38 0.20 -15.60 15.93
C SER A 38 -1.17 -15.28 16.57
N LEU A 39 -2.22 -16.02 16.21
CA LEU A 39 -3.56 -15.91 16.82
C LEU A 39 -3.61 -16.03 18.35
N GLY A 40 -2.66 -16.72 18.97
CA GLY A 40 -2.61 -16.82 20.43
C GLY A 40 -2.51 -15.46 21.11
N GLY A 41 -1.86 -14.48 20.46
CA GLY A 41 -1.81 -13.11 20.97
C GLY A 41 -3.17 -12.40 20.95
N LEU A 42 -4.03 -12.70 19.97
CA LEU A 42 -5.41 -12.17 19.94
C LEU A 42 -6.30 -12.81 21.01
N VAL A 43 -6.11 -14.11 21.27
CA VAL A 43 -6.78 -14.82 22.38
C VAL A 43 -6.40 -14.19 23.72
N ILE A 44 -5.12 -13.86 23.93
CA ILE A 44 -4.63 -13.17 25.13
C ILE A 44 -5.28 -11.78 25.26
N LYS A 45 -5.30 -10.98 24.17
CA LYS A 45 -5.97 -9.66 24.17
C LYS A 45 -7.44 -9.78 24.56
N GLN A 46 -8.16 -10.71 23.95
CA GLN A 46 -9.57 -10.94 24.23
C GLN A 46 -9.80 -11.45 25.66
N ALA A 47 -8.91 -12.28 26.20
CA ALA A 47 -8.98 -12.75 27.59
C ALA A 47 -8.81 -11.59 28.58
N LEU A 48 -7.86 -10.68 28.35
CA LEU A 48 -7.66 -9.52 29.23
C LEU A 48 -8.81 -8.51 29.14
N LEU A 49 -9.43 -8.37 27.97
CA LEU A 49 -10.68 -7.61 27.82
C LEU A 49 -11.82 -8.23 28.64
N ASN A 50 -12.04 -9.54 28.50
CA ASN A 50 -13.08 -10.25 29.27
C ASN A 50 -12.81 -10.18 30.78
N ALA A 51 -11.54 -10.28 31.21
CA ALA A 51 -11.15 -10.18 32.61
C ALA A 51 -11.31 -8.76 33.20
N GLN A 52 -11.43 -7.73 32.38
CA GLN A 52 -11.81 -6.39 32.85
C GLN A 52 -13.32 -6.28 33.08
N GLU A 53 -14.12 -6.91 32.22
CA GLU A 53 -15.58 -6.86 32.26
C GLU A 53 -16.16 -7.77 33.36
N ASP A 54 -15.52 -8.90 33.65
CA ASP A 54 -15.98 -9.89 34.62
C ASP A 54 -15.14 -9.84 35.92
N PRO A 55 -15.73 -9.43 37.06
CA PRO A 55 -15.04 -9.38 38.35
C PRO A 55 -14.40 -10.71 38.78
N LYS A 56 -14.91 -11.85 38.30
CA LYS A 56 -14.36 -13.18 38.59
C LYS A 56 -12.85 -13.25 38.30
N TYR A 57 -12.40 -12.63 37.21
CA TYR A 57 -11.01 -12.72 36.74
C TYR A 57 -10.14 -11.54 37.17
N THR A 58 -10.56 -10.75 38.17
CA THR A 58 -9.80 -9.58 38.65
C THR A 58 -8.39 -9.95 39.10
N SER A 59 -8.21 -11.14 39.70
CA SER A 59 -6.91 -11.67 40.16
C SER A 59 -5.93 -11.96 39.02
N ILE A 60 -6.46 -12.29 37.82
CA ILE A 60 -5.69 -12.51 36.60
C ILE A 60 -5.30 -11.14 36.01
N ARG A 61 -6.25 -10.20 35.91
CA ARG A 61 -5.99 -8.84 35.41
C ARG A 61 -4.90 -8.15 36.22
N THR A 62 -5.10 -8.04 37.54
CA THR A 62 -4.15 -7.39 38.47
C THR A 62 -2.86 -8.18 38.68
N GLY A 63 -2.88 -9.48 38.37
CA GLY A 63 -1.72 -10.36 38.42
C GLY A 63 -0.85 -10.29 37.16
N THR A 64 -1.36 -9.74 36.06
CA THR A 64 -0.64 -9.69 34.78
C THR A 64 0.31 -8.50 34.74
N TYR A 65 1.57 -8.75 34.40
CA TYR A 65 2.64 -7.75 34.39
C TYR A 65 3.22 -7.52 32.99
N GLY A 66 3.37 -8.59 32.21
CA GLY A 66 4.04 -8.53 30.90
C GLY A 66 3.30 -9.28 29.81
N LEU A 67 3.43 -8.78 28.58
CA LEU A 67 2.90 -9.38 27.37
C LEU A 67 4.04 -9.57 26.37
N VAL A 68 4.16 -10.77 25.81
CA VAL A 68 5.18 -11.11 24.82
C VAL A 68 4.48 -11.68 23.60
N PHE A 69 4.62 -11.01 22.47
CA PHE A 69 3.97 -11.38 21.21
C PHE A 69 5.01 -11.79 20.18
N PHE A 70 4.75 -12.89 19.47
CA PHE A 70 5.52 -13.35 18.33
C PHE A 70 4.63 -13.29 17.10
N GLY A 71 4.91 -12.36 16.17
CA GLY A 71 4.17 -12.20 14.92
C GLY A 71 2.65 -12.21 15.12
N THR A 72 2.14 -11.48 16.12
CA THR A 72 0.68 -11.44 16.38
C THR A 72 0.05 -10.36 15.50
N PRO A 73 -0.98 -10.68 14.68
CA PRO A 73 -1.60 -9.71 13.77
C PRO A 73 -2.58 -8.79 14.52
N HIS A 74 -2.06 -7.80 15.24
CA HIS A 74 -2.85 -6.93 16.11
C HIS A 74 -3.85 -6.03 15.37
N HIS A 75 -3.56 -5.68 14.12
CA HIS A 75 -4.39 -4.80 13.27
C HIS A 75 -5.12 -5.56 12.14
N GLY A 76 -5.01 -6.88 12.13
CA GLY A 76 -5.47 -7.73 11.03
C GLY A 76 -4.42 -7.86 9.92
N THR A 77 -4.69 -8.70 8.93
CA THR A 77 -3.76 -9.00 7.81
C THR A 77 -4.46 -8.88 6.47
N LYS A 78 -3.72 -8.58 5.39
CA LYS A 78 -4.32 -8.36 4.06
C LYS A 78 -4.92 -9.66 3.48
N GLY A 79 -5.89 -9.57 2.58
CA GLY A 79 -6.73 -10.69 2.09
C GLY A 79 -6.00 -11.98 1.70
N VAL A 80 -4.82 -11.89 1.09
CA VAL A 80 -4.01 -13.05 0.66
C VAL A 80 -3.25 -13.70 1.83
N GLU A 81 -2.96 -12.96 2.89
CA GLU A 81 -2.26 -13.42 4.11
C GLU A 81 -3.22 -14.16 5.04
N LEU A 82 -4.49 -13.72 5.10
CA LEU A 82 -5.58 -14.38 5.83
C LEU A 82 -5.76 -15.84 5.42
N GLY A 83 -5.81 -16.12 4.11
CA GLY A 83 -5.93 -17.49 3.60
C GLY A 83 -4.75 -18.39 3.99
N LYS A 84 -3.56 -17.82 4.20
CA LYS A 84 -2.35 -18.55 4.61
C LYS A 84 -2.30 -18.79 6.12
N ILE A 85 -2.73 -17.81 6.93
CA ILE A 85 -2.93 -17.97 8.37
C ILE A 85 -4.03 -19.03 8.60
N ALA A 86 -5.15 -18.93 7.87
CA ALA A 86 -6.22 -19.91 7.86
C ALA A 86 -5.73 -21.33 7.56
N ALA A 87 -4.95 -21.49 6.48
CA ALA A 87 -4.42 -22.79 6.08
C ALA A 87 -3.42 -23.38 7.10
N LYS A 88 -2.62 -22.54 7.78
CA LYS A 88 -1.69 -22.98 8.83
C LYS A 88 -2.42 -23.35 10.13
N VAL A 89 -3.45 -22.60 10.51
CA VAL A 89 -4.29 -22.84 11.69
C VAL A 89 -5.15 -24.09 11.50
N ALA A 90 -5.76 -24.26 10.33
CA ALA A 90 -6.51 -25.46 9.95
C ALA A 90 -5.67 -26.74 9.98
N LYS A 91 -4.34 -26.65 9.77
CA LYS A 91 -3.40 -27.77 9.91
C LYS A 91 -3.09 -28.14 11.36
N PHE A 92 -3.11 -27.17 12.29
CA PHE A 92 -2.74 -27.38 13.69
C PHE A 92 -3.94 -27.77 14.58
N VAL A 93 -5.17 -27.36 14.24
CA VAL A 93 -6.38 -27.58 15.05
C VAL A 93 -7.09 -28.92 14.73
N SER A 94 -6.38 -29.89 14.14
CA SER A 94 -6.85 -31.22 13.66
C SER A 94 -7.56 -31.23 12.31
N LYS A 95 -7.25 -32.27 11.51
CA LYS A 95 -7.80 -32.69 10.20
C LYS A 95 -9.02 -31.88 9.70
N GLY A 96 -8.72 -30.73 9.09
CA GLY A 96 -9.62 -30.02 8.19
C GLY A 96 -10.57 -29.02 8.88
N HIS A 97 -10.51 -27.79 8.37
CA HIS A 97 -11.46 -26.68 8.54
C HIS A 97 -11.27 -25.84 9.81
N ALA A 98 -10.56 -24.71 9.66
CA ALA A 98 -10.69 -23.58 10.59
C ALA A 98 -12.11 -23.00 10.47
N SER A 99 -12.70 -22.49 11.57
CA SER A 99 -14.00 -21.82 11.51
C SER A 99 -13.88 -20.49 10.74
N ASN A 100 -14.83 -20.19 9.87
CA ASN A 100 -14.87 -18.93 9.13
C ASN A 100 -14.88 -17.72 10.08
N ASP A 101 -15.59 -17.82 11.21
CA ASP A 101 -15.68 -16.77 12.23
C ASP A 101 -14.32 -16.29 12.76
N LEU A 102 -13.34 -17.20 12.89
CA LEU A 102 -12.00 -16.86 13.38
C LEU A 102 -11.15 -16.18 12.30
N LEU A 103 -11.43 -16.48 11.03
CA LEU A 103 -10.77 -15.87 9.87
C LEU A 103 -11.35 -14.50 9.55
N ASP A 104 -12.66 -14.35 9.65
CA ASP A 104 -13.38 -13.08 9.50
C ASP A 104 -12.92 -12.08 10.58
N CYS A 105 -12.57 -12.56 11.77
CA CYS A 105 -11.98 -11.75 12.83
C CYS A 105 -10.59 -11.19 12.48
N LEU A 106 -9.83 -11.86 11.61
CA LEU A 106 -8.46 -11.47 11.25
C LEU A 106 -8.41 -10.48 10.08
N GLU A 107 -9.50 -10.30 9.35
CA GLU A 107 -9.53 -9.45 8.17
C GLU A 107 -9.10 -8.02 8.50
N HIS A 108 -8.24 -7.45 7.66
CA HIS A 108 -7.76 -6.08 7.86
C HIS A 108 -8.95 -5.11 7.95
N ASN A 109 -8.96 -4.26 8.99
CA ASN A 109 -10.10 -3.39 9.32
C ASN A 109 -11.42 -4.10 9.66
N SER A 110 -11.41 -5.38 10.01
CA SER A 110 -12.60 -6.05 10.54
C SER A 110 -13.16 -5.28 11.73
N LEU A 111 -14.50 -5.27 11.88
CA LEU A 111 -15.13 -4.66 13.05
C LEU A 111 -14.57 -5.23 14.36
N PHE A 112 -14.15 -6.50 14.35
CA PHE A 112 -13.53 -7.17 15.49
C PHE A 112 -12.14 -6.62 15.84
N THR A 113 -11.19 -6.53 14.89
CA THR A 113 -9.84 -6.00 15.16
C THR A 113 -9.87 -4.52 15.53
N ARG A 114 -10.73 -3.72 14.87
CA ARG A 114 -10.91 -2.29 15.18
C ARG A 114 -11.49 -2.07 16.58
N GLN A 115 -12.54 -2.81 16.95
CA GLN A 115 -13.12 -2.73 18.29
C GLN A 115 -12.16 -3.26 19.36
N MET A 116 -11.51 -4.40 19.10
CA MET A 116 -10.55 -4.99 20.04
C MET A 116 -9.35 -4.07 20.26
N SER A 117 -8.76 -3.51 19.21
CA SER A 117 -7.62 -2.59 19.35
C SER A 117 -8.01 -1.27 20.01
N SER A 118 -9.16 -0.66 19.67
CA SER A 118 -9.66 0.54 20.37
C SER A 118 -9.90 0.29 21.86
N ARG A 119 -10.53 -0.82 22.23
CA ARG A 119 -10.82 -1.15 23.64
C ARG A 119 -9.56 -1.56 24.42
N PHE A 120 -8.62 -2.24 23.75
CA PHE A 120 -7.38 -2.71 24.38
C PHE A 120 -6.36 -1.58 24.58
N CYS A 121 -6.33 -0.57 23.70
CA CYS A 121 -5.42 0.58 23.85
C CYS A 121 -5.56 1.30 25.20
N HIS A 122 -6.77 1.38 25.75
CA HIS A 122 -7.01 1.95 27.08
C HIS A 122 -6.56 1.06 28.24
N GLN A 123 -6.39 -0.26 28.02
CA GLN A 123 -5.90 -1.21 29.03
C GLN A 123 -4.38 -1.32 29.05
N LEU A 124 -3.69 -0.84 28.01
CA LEU A 124 -2.25 -1.08 27.86
C LEU A 124 -1.42 -0.35 28.92
N GLU A 125 -1.97 0.68 29.58
CA GLU A 125 -1.27 1.56 30.54
C GLU A 125 -0.54 0.79 31.65
N ASP A 126 -1.00 -0.42 31.97
CA ASP A 126 -0.48 -1.24 33.07
C ASP A 126 0.58 -2.30 32.66
N TYR A 127 0.81 -2.56 31.36
CA TYR A 127 1.63 -3.70 30.91
C TYR A 127 2.96 -3.32 30.23
N ARG A 128 3.98 -4.16 30.44
CA ARG A 128 5.22 -4.16 29.66
C ARG A 128 5.08 -5.09 28.45
N VAL A 129 5.33 -4.59 27.25
CA VAL A 129 5.14 -5.36 26.00
C VAL A 129 6.46 -5.63 25.29
N ILE A 130 6.63 -6.85 24.79
CA ILE A 130 7.64 -7.20 23.78
C ILE A 130 6.94 -7.70 22.53
N SER A 131 7.27 -7.14 21.38
CA SER A 131 6.74 -7.53 20.08
C SER A 131 7.89 -8.04 19.21
N PHE A 132 7.92 -9.35 18.99
CA PHE A 132 8.87 -10.01 18.09
C PHE A 132 8.30 -10.07 16.68
N ILE A 133 8.99 -9.41 15.75
CA ILE A 133 8.58 -9.24 14.34
C ILE A 133 9.36 -10.25 13.48
N GLU A 134 8.71 -10.77 12.44
CA GLU A 134 9.35 -11.62 11.44
C GLU A 134 10.43 -10.84 10.66
N GLY A 135 11.61 -11.42 10.49
CA GLY A 135 12.71 -10.81 9.75
C GLY A 135 13.12 -11.53 8.47
N LYS A 136 12.55 -12.72 8.22
CA LYS A 136 12.71 -13.45 6.96
C LYS A 136 11.37 -13.62 6.27
N GLU A 137 11.29 -13.21 5.01
CA GLU A 137 10.15 -13.49 4.15
C GLU A 137 10.04 -14.99 3.89
N VAL A 138 8.82 -15.52 3.87
CA VAL A 138 8.59 -16.91 3.49
C VAL A 138 8.70 -17.01 1.99
N LEU A 139 9.71 -17.72 1.47
CA LEU A 139 9.79 -18.11 0.06
C LEU A 139 8.72 -19.15 -0.27
N LEU A 140 7.70 -18.74 -1.02
CA LEU A 140 6.61 -19.60 -1.47
C LEU A 140 6.69 -19.80 -2.99
N GLY A 141 7.08 -21.00 -3.40
CA GLY A 141 6.96 -21.49 -4.79
C GLY A 141 8.23 -21.33 -5.64
N GLY A 142 8.90 -22.47 -5.90
CA GLY A 142 9.91 -22.64 -6.94
C GLY A 142 11.06 -21.62 -6.95
N THR A 143 11.86 -21.64 -8.02
CA THR A 143 12.85 -20.60 -8.33
C THR A 143 12.25 -19.67 -9.40
N GLY A 144 12.00 -18.39 -9.09
CA GLY A 144 11.51 -17.40 -10.07
C GLY A 144 10.81 -16.19 -9.44
N PRO A 145 10.29 -15.24 -10.23
CA PRO A 145 9.57 -14.04 -9.74
C PRO A 145 8.21 -14.37 -9.09
N ALA A 146 7.68 -15.55 -9.40
CA ALA A 146 6.54 -16.16 -8.73
C ALA A 146 6.88 -16.72 -7.34
N SER A 147 8.15 -16.65 -6.93
CA SER A 147 8.52 -16.84 -5.54
C SER A 147 7.94 -15.67 -4.75
N ILE A 148 6.78 -15.91 -4.15
CA ILE A 148 6.19 -14.97 -3.22
C ILE A 148 7.15 -14.90 -2.05
N SER A 149 7.81 -13.76 -1.87
CA SER A 149 8.58 -13.46 -0.67
C SER A 149 7.76 -12.44 0.12
N HIS A 150 6.95 -12.95 1.05
CA HIS A 150 6.06 -12.13 1.86
C HIS A 150 6.14 -12.56 3.33
N LEU A 151 6.15 -11.56 4.21
CA LEU A 151 5.95 -11.76 5.65
C LEU A 151 4.52 -12.26 5.87
N VAL A 152 4.31 -13.15 6.84
CA VAL A 152 2.95 -13.67 7.12
C VAL A 152 2.14 -12.64 7.89
N VAL A 153 2.80 -11.86 8.75
CA VAL A 153 2.26 -10.67 9.41
C VAL A 153 3.21 -9.52 9.12
N ASP A 154 2.67 -8.44 8.57
CA ASP A 154 3.42 -7.22 8.31
C ASP A 154 3.90 -6.58 9.62
N GLU A 155 4.96 -5.78 9.53
CA GLU A 155 5.60 -5.19 10.71
C GLU A 155 4.65 -4.27 11.50
N GLU A 156 3.74 -3.58 10.83
CA GLU A 156 2.77 -2.66 11.45
C GLU A 156 1.64 -3.40 12.17
N SER A 157 1.20 -4.53 11.64
CA SER A 157 0.26 -5.43 12.29
C SER A 157 0.90 -6.20 13.44
N ALA A 158 2.20 -6.50 13.36
CA ALA A 158 2.94 -7.23 14.41
C ALA A 158 3.20 -6.41 15.69
N ILE A 159 2.92 -5.11 15.69
CA ILE A 159 3.15 -4.21 16.83
C ILE A 159 1.86 -3.55 17.32
N LEU A 160 1.89 -3.04 18.55
CA LEU A 160 0.77 -2.32 19.19
C LEU A 160 0.89 -0.80 19.07
N GLY A 161 2.01 -0.28 18.56
CA GLY A 161 2.21 1.16 18.37
C GLY A 161 2.46 1.94 19.66
N LEU A 162 2.85 1.28 20.75
CA LEU A 162 3.12 1.94 22.03
C LEU A 162 4.50 2.64 22.02
N PRO A 163 4.73 3.64 22.90
CA PRO A 163 6.03 4.30 22.99
C PRO A 163 7.15 3.30 23.37
N GLY A 164 8.39 3.56 22.94
CA GLY A 164 9.52 2.62 23.07
C GLY A 164 9.91 2.27 24.51
N ASN A 165 9.47 3.05 25.50
CA ASN A 165 9.61 2.69 26.92
C ASN A 165 8.55 1.69 27.40
N ARG A 166 7.60 1.28 26.57
CA ARG A 166 6.47 0.40 26.93
C ARG A 166 6.35 -0.82 26.01
N GLU A 167 6.68 -0.67 24.74
CA GLU A 167 6.79 -1.77 23.79
C GLU A 167 8.22 -1.86 23.24
N THR A 168 8.86 -3.00 23.52
CA THR A 168 10.16 -3.33 22.91
C THR A 168 9.91 -4.10 21.62
N ARG A 169 10.27 -3.48 20.49
CA ARG A 169 10.05 -4.03 19.13
C ARG A 169 11.34 -4.67 18.63
N LEU A 170 11.30 -5.96 18.30
CA LEU A 170 12.50 -6.74 17.98
C LEU A 170 12.28 -7.62 16.76
N LYS A 171 13.03 -7.37 15.69
CA LYS A 171 13.01 -8.21 14.48
C LYS A 171 13.86 -9.45 14.68
N LEU A 172 13.30 -10.63 14.41
CA LEU A 172 13.99 -11.92 14.53
C LEU A 172 14.46 -12.40 13.17
N ASP A 173 15.63 -13.02 13.11
CA ASP A 173 16.18 -13.62 11.88
C ASP A 173 15.48 -14.96 11.50
N ALA A 174 14.16 -14.93 11.44
CA ALA A 174 13.29 -16.08 11.21
C ALA A 174 11.98 -15.66 10.53
N ASP A 175 11.38 -16.61 9.82
CA ASP A 175 10.02 -16.49 9.29
C ASP A 175 8.96 -16.81 10.35
N HIS A 176 7.68 -16.52 10.08
CA HIS A 176 6.56 -16.75 11.00
C HIS A 176 6.50 -18.16 11.62
N SER A 177 6.94 -19.18 10.89
CA SER A 177 6.88 -20.58 11.31
C SER A 177 8.09 -21.02 12.13
N GLN A 178 9.20 -20.27 12.03
CA GLN A 178 10.47 -20.56 12.70
C GLN A 178 10.78 -19.61 13.86
N MET A 179 10.07 -18.48 13.99
CA MET A 179 10.35 -17.46 15.01
C MET A 179 10.24 -17.97 16.46
N CYS A 180 9.48 -19.05 16.68
CA CYS A 180 9.36 -19.72 17.98
C CYS A 180 10.20 -21.02 18.08
N LYS A 181 10.89 -21.43 17.02
CA LYS A 181 11.65 -22.69 16.94
C LYS A 181 13.14 -22.46 17.10
N VAL A 182 13.53 -22.18 18.34
CA VAL A 182 14.92 -21.83 18.66
C VAL A 182 15.74 -23.11 18.93
N GLY A 183 16.24 -23.73 17.86
CA GLY A 183 16.98 -25.00 17.93
C GLY A 183 18.39 -24.94 18.52
N SER A 184 18.97 -23.74 18.66
CA SER A 184 20.32 -23.53 19.22
C SER A 184 20.38 -22.29 20.11
N ARG A 185 21.32 -22.24 21.06
CA ARG A 185 21.55 -21.07 21.96
C ARG A 185 22.30 -19.91 21.26
N GLY A 186 21.95 -19.64 20.00
CA GLY A 186 22.54 -18.60 19.16
C GLY A 186 22.00 -17.20 19.44
N ALA A 187 22.21 -16.27 18.50
CA ALA A 187 21.82 -14.86 18.64
C ALA A 187 20.31 -14.68 18.88
N MET A 188 19.46 -15.37 18.12
CA MET A 188 18.00 -15.34 18.28
C MET A 188 17.55 -15.80 19.68
N TYR A 189 18.15 -16.88 20.21
CA TYR A 189 17.89 -17.35 21.57
C TYR A 189 18.25 -16.30 22.62
N LYS A 190 19.43 -15.69 22.48
CA LYS A 190 19.89 -14.65 23.42
C LYS A 190 18.98 -13.44 23.39
N LEU A 191 18.53 -13.03 22.21
CA LEU A 191 17.61 -11.90 22.04
C LEU A 191 16.26 -12.18 22.73
N ILE A 192 15.65 -13.34 22.45
CA ILE A 192 14.35 -13.72 23.03
C ILE A 192 14.46 -13.87 24.55
N LYS A 193 15.40 -14.70 25.01
CA LYS A 193 15.60 -14.96 26.44
C LYS A 193 15.97 -13.69 27.21
N GLY A 194 16.86 -12.87 26.65
CA GLY A 194 17.34 -11.66 27.30
C GLY A 194 16.21 -10.67 27.60
N ASN A 195 15.35 -10.41 26.61
CA ASN A 195 14.24 -9.47 26.78
C ASN A 195 13.15 -10.00 27.69
N ILE A 196 12.79 -11.29 27.60
CA ILE A 196 11.83 -11.90 28.54
C ILE A 196 12.38 -11.88 29.96
N LYS A 197 13.67 -12.21 30.14
CA LYS A 197 14.36 -12.14 31.44
C LYS A 197 14.35 -10.71 31.98
N GLN A 198 14.53 -9.70 31.14
CA GLN A 198 14.51 -8.30 31.57
C GLN A 198 13.16 -7.90 32.17
N ILE A 199 12.03 -8.32 31.58
CA ILE A 199 10.69 -8.11 32.18
C ILE A 199 10.60 -8.82 33.53
N ALA A 200 11.05 -10.08 33.61
CA ALA A 200 11.01 -10.85 34.85
C ALA A 200 11.91 -10.24 35.95
N ASP A 201 13.11 -9.76 35.61
CA ASP A 201 14.03 -9.13 36.55
C ASP A 201 13.46 -7.80 37.07
N GLN A 202 12.88 -6.97 36.19
CA GLN A 202 12.23 -5.71 36.58
C GLN A 202 11.08 -5.95 37.57
N LEU A 203 10.30 -7.01 37.34
CA LEU A 203 9.24 -7.42 38.26
C LEU A 203 9.82 -7.76 39.65
N LEU A 204 10.86 -8.59 39.71
CA LEU A 204 11.48 -9.00 40.98
C LEU A 204 12.05 -7.82 41.76
N VAL A 205 12.66 -6.84 41.06
CA VAL A 205 13.14 -5.60 41.67
C VAL A 205 11.98 -4.74 42.19
N THR A 206 10.89 -4.62 41.43
CA THR A 206 9.70 -3.85 41.83
C THR A 206 9.03 -4.46 43.08
N GLU A 207 8.99 -5.80 43.20
CA GLU A 207 8.40 -6.47 44.36
C GLU A 207 9.28 -6.42 45.62
N GLN A 208 10.61 -6.28 45.47
CA GLN A 208 11.56 -6.20 46.60
C GLN A 208 11.73 -4.78 47.18
N GLY A 209 11.22 -3.73 46.52
CA GLY A 209 11.48 -2.32 46.86
C GLY A 209 10.25 -1.47 47.25
N TYR A 210 9.27 -2.01 47.98
CA TYR A 210 8.04 -1.26 48.32
C TYR A 210 8.26 -0.22 49.44
N ILE A 211 8.25 1.08 49.08
CA ILE A 211 7.75 2.17 49.96
C ILE A 211 6.59 2.87 49.22
N THR A 212 5.41 2.83 49.82
CA THR A 212 4.17 3.48 49.35
C THR A 212 4.17 4.99 49.62
N GLN A 213 3.69 5.79 48.66
CA GLN A 213 3.05 7.08 48.94
C GLN A 213 1.58 7.07 48.47
N PRO A 214 0.63 7.64 49.24
CA PRO A 214 -0.78 7.70 48.86
C PRO A 214 -1.11 8.94 48.02
N SER A 215 -1.96 8.77 47.01
CA SER A 215 -2.59 9.86 46.24
C SER A 215 -4.01 10.16 46.75
N PRO A 216 -4.48 11.43 46.67
CA PRO A 216 -5.80 11.82 47.18
C PRO A 216 -6.95 11.64 46.16
N SER A 217 -8.15 11.70 46.73
CA SER A 217 -9.52 11.36 46.30
C SER A 217 -10.10 11.98 45.00
N PRO A 218 -11.26 11.47 44.50
CA PRO A 218 -11.76 11.75 43.15
C PRO A 218 -12.60 13.04 43.06
N ARG A 219 -12.43 13.80 41.97
CA ARG A 219 -13.32 14.90 41.56
C ARG A 219 -14.40 14.41 40.59
N ALA A 220 -15.59 15.02 40.72
CA ALA A 220 -16.77 14.79 39.89
C ALA A 220 -16.58 15.26 38.44
N GLY A 221 -17.17 14.53 37.49
CA GLY A 221 -17.15 14.86 36.05
C GLY A 221 -18.13 15.97 35.66
N PRO A 222 -17.92 16.65 34.51
CA PRO A 222 -18.79 17.72 34.01
C PRO A 222 -20.08 17.18 33.33
N PRO A 223 -21.13 18.01 33.16
CA PRO A 223 -22.42 17.58 32.63
C PRO A 223 -22.46 17.47 31.10
N LEU A 224 -23.33 16.58 30.61
CA LEU A 224 -23.64 16.32 29.19
C LEU A 224 -24.48 17.45 28.55
N PRO A 225 -24.27 17.79 27.26
CA PRO A 225 -25.19 18.66 26.52
C PRO A 225 -26.38 17.89 25.91
N PRO A 226 -27.51 18.56 25.60
CA PRO A 226 -28.76 17.92 25.22
C PRO A 226 -28.84 17.49 23.75
N ARG A 227 -29.63 16.43 23.53
CA ARG A 227 -30.06 15.88 22.23
C ARG A 227 -30.81 16.93 21.40
N HIS A 228 -30.41 17.12 20.16
CA HIS A 228 -31.28 17.67 19.11
C HIS A 228 -31.76 16.56 18.17
N THR A 229 -33.05 16.64 17.86
CA THR A 229 -33.86 15.73 17.06
C THR A 229 -33.69 15.99 15.56
N ASN A 230 -33.75 14.90 14.78
CA ASN A 230 -33.77 14.87 13.32
C ASN A 230 -34.79 15.82 12.70
N SER A 231 -34.41 16.44 11.57
CA SER A 231 -35.37 16.94 10.58
C SER A 231 -34.87 16.60 9.17
N SER A 232 -35.64 15.79 8.46
CA SER A 232 -35.37 15.35 7.09
C SER A 232 -36.14 16.27 6.13
N ALA A 233 -35.45 16.89 5.19
CA ALA A 233 -36.08 17.55 4.04
C ALA A 233 -35.63 16.85 2.74
N PRO A 234 -36.53 16.53 1.79
CA PRO A 234 -36.15 15.86 0.54
C PRO A 234 -35.57 16.85 -0.49
N TYR A 235 -34.48 16.45 -1.14
CA TYR A 235 -33.96 17.14 -2.33
C TYR A 235 -34.85 16.85 -3.57
N PRO A 236 -35.10 17.83 -4.45
CA PRO A 236 -35.72 17.57 -5.75
C PRO A 236 -34.69 16.97 -6.74
N PRO A 237 -35.13 16.15 -7.70
CA PRO A 237 -34.24 15.52 -8.68
C PRO A 237 -33.77 16.53 -9.74
N PRO A 238 -32.56 16.35 -10.31
CA PRO A 238 -32.09 17.19 -11.40
C PRO A 238 -32.86 16.92 -12.70
N SER A 239 -33.19 18.01 -13.38
CA SER A 239 -33.75 18.05 -14.72
C SER A 239 -32.74 17.49 -15.74
N ILE A 240 -33.21 16.53 -16.54
CA ILE A 240 -32.45 15.96 -17.66
C ILE A 240 -32.50 16.97 -18.81
N THR A 241 -31.45 17.78 -18.94
CA THR A 241 -31.17 18.51 -20.17
C THR A 241 -30.57 17.53 -21.18
N SER A 242 -31.26 17.34 -22.30
CA SER A 242 -30.80 16.60 -23.48
C SER A 242 -29.47 17.20 -23.96
N GLN A 243 -28.36 16.52 -23.68
CA GLN A 243 -27.04 16.89 -24.20
C GLN A 243 -26.91 16.45 -25.66
N ALA A 244 -26.41 17.37 -26.48
CA ALA A 244 -26.00 17.15 -27.85
C ALA A 244 -25.07 15.93 -27.97
N ALA A 245 -25.14 15.23 -29.11
CA ALA A 245 -24.40 14.02 -29.41
C ALA A 245 -22.94 14.10 -28.96
N THR A 246 -22.65 13.50 -27.80
CA THR A 246 -21.34 13.52 -27.15
C THR A 246 -20.43 12.63 -27.99
N GLN A 247 -19.29 13.17 -28.44
CA GLN A 247 -18.23 12.35 -29.03
C GLN A 247 -17.87 11.26 -28.03
N ARG A 248 -18.09 9.99 -28.39
CA ARG A 248 -17.89 8.86 -27.49
C ARG A 248 -16.44 8.41 -27.55
N VAL A 249 -15.78 8.31 -26.39
CA VAL A 249 -14.45 7.70 -26.32
C VAL A 249 -14.55 6.23 -26.72
N ILE A 250 -13.60 5.78 -27.54
CA ILE A 250 -13.53 4.40 -28.02
C ILE A 250 -12.25 3.69 -27.53
N GLY A 251 -12.36 2.36 -27.41
CA GLY A 251 -11.26 1.48 -27.04
C GLY A 251 -10.93 1.46 -25.55
N THR A 252 -9.89 0.70 -25.20
CA THR A 252 -9.35 0.53 -23.84
C THR A 252 -7.84 0.78 -23.85
N LEU A 253 -7.26 1.04 -22.67
CA LEU A 253 -5.81 1.12 -22.52
C LEU A 253 -5.20 -0.27 -22.53
N TYR A 254 -5.82 -1.17 -21.76
CA TYR A 254 -5.42 -2.56 -21.59
C TYR A 254 -6.50 -3.48 -22.14
N ASN A 255 -6.12 -4.34 -23.09
CA ASN A 255 -6.98 -5.41 -23.59
C ASN A 255 -6.74 -6.69 -22.79
N PRO A 256 -7.77 -7.52 -22.56
CA PRO A 256 -7.55 -8.87 -22.07
C PRO A 256 -6.72 -9.66 -23.08
N PHE A 257 -5.81 -10.50 -22.59
CA PHE A 257 -4.95 -11.27 -23.49
C PHE A 257 -5.68 -12.45 -24.15
N ASP A 258 -6.72 -12.97 -23.50
CA ASP A 258 -7.60 -14.02 -24.00
C ASP A 258 -9.06 -13.81 -23.54
N ASN A 259 -9.91 -14.79 -23.81
CA ASN A 259 -11.34 -14.75 -23.44
C ASN A 259 -11.62 -15.35 -22.05
N ASP A 260 -10.61 -15.63 -21.22
CA ASP A 260 -10.84 -16.06 -19.83
C ASP A 260 -11.52 -14.90 -19.09
N PRO A 261 -12.65 -15.12 -18.40
CA PRO A 261 -13.32 -14.10 -17.60
C PRO A 261 -12.38 -13.39 -16.61
N ARG A 262 -11.38 -14.10 -16.09
CA ARG A 262 -10.37 -13.53 -15.17
C ARG A 262 -9.40 -12.60 -15.90
N SER A 263 -9.04 -12.90 -17.15
CA SER A 263 -8.22 -12.00 -17.97
C SER A 263 -8.97 -10.72 -18.32
N ILE A 264 -10.28 -10.82 -18.58
CA ILE A 264 -11.19 -9.68 -18.77
C ILE A 264 -11.26 -8.84 -17.50
N GLU A 265 -11.49 -9.49 -16.35
CA GLU A 265 -11.54 -8.84 -15.04
C GLU A 265 -10.20 -8.14 -14.71
N ALA A 266 -9.06 -8.79 -14.95
CA ALA A 266 -7.74 -8.20 -14.77
C ALA A 266 -7.54 -6.96 -15.66
N ALA A 267 -7.94 -7.02 -16.93
CA ALA A 267 -7.88 -5.88 -17.83
C ALA A 267 -8.79 -4.73 -17.35
N GLU A 268 -9.98 -5.03 -16.84
CA GLU A 268 -10.87 -4.02 -16.24
C GLU A 268 -10.23 -3.35 -15.02
N TYR A 269 -9.63 -4.11 -14.10
CA TYR A 269 -8.90 -3.55 -12.97
C TYR A 269 -7.74 -2.66 -13.41
N LYS A 270 -6.97 -3.08 -14.42
CA LYS A 270 -5.88 -2.26 -14.99
C LYS A 270 -6.40 -0.98 -15.63
N ASN A 271 -7.50 -1.02 -16.38
CA ASN A 271 -8.09 0.19 -16.99
C ASN A 271 -8.61 1.18 -15.93
N ASN A 272 -8.93 0.70 -14.72
CA ASN A 272 -9.35 1.52 -13.58
C ASN A 272 -8.21 1.83 -12.59
N TRP A 273 -6.96 1.49 -12.91
CA TRP A 273 -5.78 1.65 -12.03
C TRP A 273 -5.92 0.99 -10.65
N LYS A 274 -6.71 -0.09 -10.56
CA LYS A 274 -6.83 -0.95 -9.38
C LYS A 274 -5.77 -2.04 -9.42
N TRP A 275 -4.51 -1.63 -9.27
CA TRP A 275 -3.37 -2.50 -9.56
C TRP A 275 -3.26 -3.71 -8.62
N ASP A 276 -3.61 -3.57 -7.35
CA ASP A 276 -3.58 -4.69 -6.40
C ASP A 276 -4.62 -5.76 -6.73
N ASP A 277 -5.79 -5.35 -7.22
CA ASP A 277 -6.84 -6.26 -7.68
C ASP A 277 -6.41 -6.98 -8.96
N ALA A 278 -5.88 -6.24 -9.94
CA ALA A 278 -5.30 -6.81 -11.16
C ALA A 278 -4.18 -7.82 -10.85
N ARG A 279 -3.25 -7.46 -9.95
CA ARG A 279 -2.13 -8.32 -9.53
C ARG A 279 -2.67 -9.64 -8.97
N ARG A 280 -3.65 -9.57 -8.07
CA ARG A 280 -4.24 -10.76 -7.44
C ARG A 280 -4.82 -11.70 -8.49
N VAL A 281 -5.61 -11.19 -9.43
CA VAL A 281 -6.23 -12.00 -10.49
C VAL A 281 -5.18 -12.63 -11.40
N GLU A 282 -4.28 -11.82 -11.98
CA GLU A 282 -3.21 -12.30 -12.86
C GLU A 282 -2.30 -13.33 -12.17
N TYR A 283 -2.04 -13.14 -10.87
CA TYR A 283 -1.24 -14.09 -10.11
C TYR A 283 -1.93 -15.45 -9.98
N THR A 284 -3.26 -15.49 -9.81
CA THR A 284 -4.00 -16.76 -9.79
C THR A 284 -3.95 -17.48 -11.14
N ILE A 285 -4.09 -16.73 -12.24
CA ILE A 285 -3.97 -17.27 -13.60
C ILE A 285 -2.56 -17.83 -13.80
N PHE A 286 -1.53 -17.09 -13.37
CA PHE A 286 -0.14 -17.49 -13.49
C PHE A 286 0.14 -18.82 -12.78
N GLN A 287 -0.30 -18.96 -11.53
CA GLN A 287 -0.08 -20.19 -10.76
C GLN A 287 -0.75 -21.41 -11.40
N GLU A 288 -1.95 -21.21 -11.94
CA GLU A 288 -2.64 -22.26 -12.67
C GLU A 288 -1.88 -22.63 -13.94
N HIS A 289 -1.56 -21.66 -14.80
CA HIS A 289 -0.81 -21.88 -16.03
C HIS A 289 0.57 -22.51 -15.79
N LEU A 290 1.29 -22.08 -14.76
CA LEU A 290 2.57 -22.66 -14.37
C LEU A 290 2.41 -24.14 -14.00
N ARG A 291 1.33 -24.50 -13.30
CA ARG A 291 1.05 -25.88 -12.88
C ARG A 291 0.57 -26.77 -14.04
N THR A 292 -0.24 -26.23 -14.95
CA THR A 292 -0.92 -27.03 -15.99
C THR A 292 -0.19 -27.02 -17.33
N LEU A 293 0.34 -25.86 -17.73
CA LEU A 293 1.00 -25.64 -19.03
C LEU A 293 2.53 -25.63 -18.90
N GLY A 294 3.04 -25.27 -17.72
CA GLY A 294 4.47 -25.14 -17.45
C GLY A 294 5.00 -23.73 -17.68
N ALA A 295 6.25 -23.51 -17.24
CA ALA A 295 6.92 -22.20 -17.27
C ALA A 295 7.18 -21.67 -18.69
N ASP A 296 7.29 -22.58 -19.66
CA ASP A 296 7.73 -22.29 -21.03
C ASP A 296 6.58 -21.97 -21.98
N HIS A 297 5.34 -22.18 -21.52
CA HIS A 297 4.17 -22.01 -22.35
C HIS A 297 3.91 -20.51 -22.59
N HIS A 298 3.55 -20.15 -23.83
CA HIS A 298 3.29 -18.77 -24.24
C HIS A 298 2.32 -18.04 -23.30
N SER A 299 1.19 -18.66 -22.95
CA SER A 299 0.22 -18.07 -22.02
C SER A 299 0.79 -17.81 -20.63
N THR A 300 1.62 -18.72 -20.09
CA THR A 300 2.30 -18.52 -18.79
C THR A 300 3.24 -17.32 -18.86
N LEU A 301 3.98 -17.18 -19.96
CA LEU A 301 4.89 -16.05 -20.19
C LEU A 301 4.14 -14.74 -20.39
N GLN A 302 3.01 -14.76 -21.08
CA GLN A 302 2.15 -13.58 -21.29
C GLN A 302 1.59 -13.06 -19.96
N VAL A 303 1.11 -13.95 -19.10
CA VAL A 303 0.65 -13.58 -17.76
C VAL A 303 1.82 -13.06 -16.90
N GLY A 304 3.01 -13.67 -17.01
CA GLY A 304 4.22 -13.14 -16.37
C GLY A 304 4.57 -11.73 -16.83
N TYR A 305 4.38 -11.41 -18.12
CA TYR A 305 4.55 -10.05 -18.65
C TYR A 305 3.50 -9.09 -18.06
N ASN A 306 2.24 -9.51 -17.98
CA ASN A 306 1.17 -8.70 -17.40
C ASN A 306 1.46 -8.38 -15.91
N LEU A 307 1.98 -9.35 -15.14
CA LEU A 307 2.41 -9.14 -13.76
C LEU A 307 3.58 -8.15 -13.66
N ALA A 308 4.54 -8.22 -14.59
CA ALA A 308 5.63 -7.24 -14.66
C ALA A 308 5.11 -5.80 -14.87
N GLU A 309 4.16 -5.63 -15.79
CA GLU A 309 3.54 -4.34 -16.09
C GLU A 309 2.75 -3.82 -14.88
N ILE A 310 1.96 -4.67 -14.22
CA ILE A 310 1.21 -4.31 -13.02
C ILE A 310 2.14 -3.90 -11.88
N ASP A 311 3.21 -4.66 -11.63
CA ASP A 311 4.16 -4.35 -10.55
C ASP A 311 4.92 -3.07 -10.81
N LEU A 312 5.25 -2.76 -12.08
CA LEU A 312 5.85 -1.49 -12.46
C LEU A 312 4.90 -0.32 -12.21
N GLU A 313 3.66 -0.41 -12.71
CA GLU A 313 2.64 0.63 -12.56
C GLU A 313 2.21 0.86 -11.10
N SER A 314 2.38 -0.16 -10.25
CA SER A 314 2.14 -0.08 -8.81
C SER A 314 3.32 0.49 -8.00
N GLY A 315 4.47 0.71 -8.62
CA GLY A 315 5.69 1.16 -7.93
C GLY A 315 6.54 0.05 -7.28
N TYR A 316 6.21 -1.23 -7.46
CA TYR A 316 7.02 -2.36 -6.97
C TYR A 316 8.16 -2.71 -7.95
N ILE A 317 9.06 -1.74 -8.17
CA ILE A 317 10.12 -1.80 -9.20
C ILE A 317 11.01 -3.05 -9.10
N GLY A 318 11.30 -3.51 -7.89
CA GLY A 318 12.08 -4.74 -7.68
C GLY A 318 11.40 -5.99 -8.23
N LYS A 319 10.09 -6.14 -7.98
CA LYS A 319 9.30 -7.28 -8.46
C LYS A 319 9.06 -7.21 -9.97
N ALA A 320 8.83 -6.01 -10.50
CA ALA A 320 8.77 -5.78 -11.94
C ALA A 320 10.06 -6.25 -12.66
N ALA A 321 11.23 -5.98 -12.08
CA ALA A 321 12.52 -6.43 -12.61
C ALA A 321 12.64 -7.96 -12.61
N GLU A 322 12.27 -8.63 -11.51
CA GLU A 322 12.28 -10.09 -11.42
C GLU A 322 11.38 -10.70 -12.51
N TRP A 323 10.16 -10.18 -12.68
CA TRP A 323 9.23 -10.66 -13.71
C TRP A 323 9.76 -10.42 -15.13
N CYS A 324 10.21 -9.20 -15.44
CA CYS A 324 10.78 -8.87 -16.75
C CYS A 324 11.95 -9.79 -17.10
N GLN A 325 12.85 -10.05 -16.15
CA GLN A 325 14.01 -10.90 -16.36
C GLN A 325 13.59 -12.35 -16.64
N TRP A 326 12.64 -12.86 -15.87
CA TRP A 326 12.13 -14.22 -16.05
C TRP A 326 11.41 -14.40 -17.39
N VAL A 327 10.53 -13.47 -17.77
CA VAL A 327 9.82 -13.50 -19.05
C VAL A 327 10.83 -13.39 -20.20
N SER A 328 11.78 -12.45 -20.12
CA SER A 328 12.78 -12.27 -21.18
C SER A 328 13.63 -13.54 -21.37
N ASN A 329 14.13 -14.13 -20.29
CA ASN A 329 14.95 -15.35 -20.35
C ASN A 329 14.18 -16.55 -20.94
N ASN A 330 12.95 -16.78 -20.48
CA ASN A 330 12.18 -17.93 -20.94
C ASN A 330 11.62 -17.72 -22.35
N SER A 331 11.07 -16.53 -22.65
CA SER A 331 10.55 -16.22 -23.98
C SER A 331 11.66 -16.22 -25.04
N GLN A 332 12.86 -15.68 -24.73
CA GLN A 332 13.99 -15.75 -25.65
C GLN A 332 14.39 -17.21 -25.95
N ARG A 333 14.38 -18.08 -24.94
CA ARG A 333 14.74 -19.50 -25.10
C ARG A 333 13.74 -20.26 -25.97
N VAL A 334 12.44 -19.95 -25.86
CA VAL A 334 11.37 -20.77 -26.48
C VAL A 334 10.71 -20.12 -27.71
N LEU A 335 10.79 -18.80 -27.86
CA LEU A 335 10.13 -18.04 -28.94
C LEU A 335 11.10 -17.25 -29.84
N ASP A 336 12.39 -17.18 -29.50
CA ASP A 336 13.44 -16.34 -30.13
C ASP A 336 13.33 -14.83 -29.83
N LYS A 337 14.45 -14.12 -29.99
CA LYS A 337 14.62 -12.68 -29.72
C LYS A 337 13.76 -11.74 -30.55
N ARG A 338 13.22 -12.23 -31.69
CA ARG A 338 12.36 -11.45 -32.58
C ARG A 338 10.86 -11.63 -32.29
N HIS A 339 10.50 -12.49 -31.34
CA HIS A 339 9.10 -12.69 -30.99
C HIS A 339 8.52 -11.44 -30.31
N PRO A 340 7.28 -11.02 -30.63
CA PRO A 340 6.67 -9.83 -30.05
C PRO A 340 6.66 -9.82 -28.51
N LEU A 341 6.35 -10.94 -27.86
CA LEU A 341 6.39 -11.05 -26.39
C LEU A 341 7.80 -10.83 -25.81
N THR A 342 8.84 -11.35 -26.46
CA THR A 342 10.23 -11.16 -26.01
C THR A 342 10.63 -9.70 -26.14
N MET A 343 10.32 -9.06 -27.27
CA MET A 343 10.59 -7.63 -27.46
C MET A 343 9.79 -6.76 -26.47
N ARG A 344 8.52 -7.09 -26.18
CA ARG A 344 7.73 -6.40 -25.15
C ARG A 344 8.36 -6.50 -23.76
N ALA A 345 8.80 -7.69 -23.35
CA ALA A 345 9.46 -7.89 -22.06
C ALA A 345 10.80 -7.15 -21.98
N GLU A 346 11.59 -7.15 -23.07
CA GLU A 346 12.84 -6.40 -23.15
C GLU A 346 12.62 -4.88 -23.08
N SER A 347 11.63 -4.32 -23.79
CA SER A 347 11.37 -2.88 -23.69
C SER A 347 10.82 -2.47 -22.32
N LEU A 348 10.00 -3.31 -21.68
CA LEU A 348 9.55 -3.09 -20.31
C LEU A 348 10.72 -3.12 -19.31
N MET A 349 11.70 -4.01 -19.49
CA MET A 349 12.94 -3.99 -18.71
C MET A 349 13.68 -2.66 -18.86
N GLY A 350 13.68 -2.04 -20.04
CA GLY A 350 14.24 -0.71 -20.23
C GLY A 350 13.60 0.35 -19.34
N GLU A 351 12.27 0.34 -19.21
CA GLU A 351 11.53 1.25 -18.31
C GLU A 351 11.82 0.95 -16.84
N VAL A 352 11.90 -0.33 -16.46
CA VAL A 352 12.28 -0.75 -15.10
C VAL A 352 13.70 -0.25 -14.75
N LEU A 353 14.66 -0.35 -15.66
CA LEU A 353 16.03 0.13 -15.46
C LEU A 353 16.07 1.65 -15.24
N VAL A 354 15.29 2.42 -16.01
CA VAL A 354 15.14 3.87 -15.79
C VAL A 354 14.60 4.15 -14.38
N SER A 355 13.56 3.44 -13.95
CA SER A 355 12.99 3.56 -12.60
C SER A 355 13.94 3.15 -11.48
N GLN A 356 14.94 2.31 -11.76
CA GLN A 356 16.04 1.97 -10.83
C GLN A 356 17.19 3.00 -10.83
N GLY A 357 17.10 4.06 -11.62
CA GLY A 357 18.16 5.07 -11.78
C GLY A 357 19.24 4.69 -12.80
N LYS A 358 19.10 3.56 -13.51
CA LYS A 358 20.02 3.11 -14.57
C LYS A 358 19.58 3.63 -15.93
N GLN A 359 19.54 4.95 -16.06
CA GLN A 359 18.89 5.65 -17.17
C GLN A 359 19.53 5.33 -18.53
N GLN A 360 20.87 5.35 -18.63
CA GLN A 360 21.61 5.07 -19.87
C GLN A 360 21.42 3.62 -20.33
N GLU A 361 21.41 2.65 -19.40
CA GLU A 361 21.15 1.24 -19.72
C GLU A 361 19.72 1.07 -20.25
N GLY A 362 18.74 1.68 -19.58
CA GLY A 362 17.33 1.64 -20.00
C GLY A 362 17.10 2.27 -21.37
N GLU A 363 17.73 3.42 -21.66
CA GLU A 363 17.71 4.05 -22.98
C GLU A 363 18.24 3.10 -24.06
N SER A 364 19.42 2.51 -23.84
CA SER A 364 20.05 1.61 -24.80
C SER A 364 19.17 0.40 -25.10
N VAL A 365 18.56 -0.20 -24.06
CA VAL A 365 17.64 -1.32 -24.21
C VAL A 365 16.42 -0.92 -25.04
N CYS A 366 15.74 0.18 -24.70
CA CYS A 366 14.58 0.67 -25.44
C CYS A 366 14.90 1.00 -26.90
N ALA A 367 16.03 1.68 -27.17
CA ALA A 367 16.45 2.03 -28.52
C ALA A 367 16.74 0.78 -29.39
N ASN A 368 17.43 -0.22 -28.82
CA ASN A 368 17.74 -1.48 -29.51
C ASN A 368 16.49 -2.32 -29.80
N VAL A 369 15.50 -2.32 -28.89
CA VAL A 369 14.21 -2.99 -29.13
C VAL A 369 13.42 -2.24 -30.21
N LEU A 370 13.36 -0.90 -30.14
CA LEU A 370 12.63 -0.08 -31.09
C LEU A 370 13.13 -0.29 -32.52
N ALA A 371 14.45 -0.31 -32.73
CA ALA A 371 15.05 -0.57 -34.03
C ALA A 371 14.66 -1.95 -34.59
N ARG A 372 14.64 -2.99 -33.73
CA ARG A 372 14.20 -4.34 -34.13
C ARG A 372 12.71 -4.40 -34.48
N GLN A 373 11.85 -3.75 -33.68
CA GLN A 373 10.42 -3.70 -33.94
C GLN A 373 10.11 -2.96 -35.26
N GLN A 374 10.76 -1.82 -35.51
CA GLN A 374 10.61 -1.08 -36.76
C GLN A 374 10.95 -1.92 -38.00
N MET A 375 12.00 -2.75 -37.93
CA MET A 375 12.39 -3.63 -39.03
C MET A 375 11.49 -4.87 -39.17
N THR A 376 10.82 -5.31 -38.09
CA THR A 376 10.11 -6.59 -38.05
C THR A 376 8.61 -6.45 -38.21
N ILE A 377 7.98 -5.59 -37.40
CA ILE A 377 6.53 -5.40 -37.34
C ILE A 377 6.06 -4.02 -37.82
N GLY A 378 7.01 -3.09 -38.04
CA GLY A 378 6.75 -1.78 -38.65
C GLY A 378 6.70 -0.63 -37.63
N GLU A 379 6.77 0.60 -38.16
CA GLU A 379 6.86 1.82 -37.34
C GLU A 379 5.55 2.20 -36.64
N ASP A 380 4.42 1.84 -37.26
CA ASP A 380 3.06 2.18 -36.83
C ASP A 380 2.38 1.07 -36.01
N ASP A 381 3.09 -0.01 -35.68
CA ASP A 381 2.55 -1.06 -34.79
C ASP A 381 2.40 -0.56 -33.34
N LEU A 382 1.36 -1.00 -32.63
CA LEU A 382 1.09 -0.55 -31.25
C LEU A 382 2.20 -0.92 -30.27
N ASP A 383 2.85 -2.08 -30.44
CA ASP A 383 3.99 -2.47 -29.61
C ASP A 383 5.23 -1.61 -29.90
N THR A 384 5.42 -1.19 -31.16
CA THR A 384 6.47 -0.24 -31.55
C THR A 384 6.21 1.14 -30.93
N LEU A 385 4.96 1.61 -30.97
CA LEU A 385 4.56 2.88 -30.37
C LEU A 385 4.67 2.87 -28.84
N GLU A 386 4.48 1.72 -28.20
CA GLU A 386 4.68 1.57 -26.77
C GLU A 386 6.16 1.61 -26.37
N THR A 387 7.04 0.90 -27.10
CA THR A 387 8.49 1.03 -26.91
C THR A 387 8.98 2.47 -27.16
N ARG A 388 8.37 3.18 -28.13
CA ARG A 388 8.66 4.61 -28.37
C ARG A 388 8.28 5.48 -27.15
N ARG A 389 7.16 5.20 -26.47
CA ARG A 389 6.79 5.87 -25.21
C ARG A 389 7.89 5.66 -24.16
N ARG A 390 8.34 4.43 -23.97
CA ARG A 390 9.40 4.08 -23.01
C ARG A 390 10.72 4.79 -23.32
N LEU A 391 11.09 4.88 -24.61
CA LEU A 391 12.27 5.61 -25.03
C LEU A 391 12.15 7.12 -24.76
N ALA A 392 10.97 7.72 -24.98
CA ALA A 392 10.74 9.13 -24.66
C ALA A 392 10.94 9.42 -23.15
N ASN A 393 10.44 8.52 -22.29
CA ASN A 393 10.68 8.59 -20.85
C ASN A 393 12.16 8.46 -20.50
N ALA A 394 12.88 7.53 -21.13
CA ALA A 394 14.31 7.36 -20.95
C ALA A 394 15.09 8.63 -21.34
N TYR A 395 14.80 9.25 -22.49
CA TYR A 395 15.43 10.51 -22.90
C TYR A 395 15.19 11.65 -21.90
N SER A 396 13.99 11.75 -21.34
CA SER A 396 13.69 12.76 -20.33
C SER A 396 14.52 12.58 -19.05
N SER A 397 14.81 11.32 -18.70
CA SER A 397 15.63 10.98 -17.53
C SER A 397 17.12 11.31 -17.70
N VAL A 398 17.68 11.21 -18.92
CA VAL A 398 19.08 11.54 -19.26
C VAL A 398 19.23 13.01 -19.71
N GLU A 399 18.34 13.89 -19.25
CA GLU A 399 18.31 15.34 -19.56
C GLU A 399 18.15 15.72 -21.05
N ARG A 400 17.95 14.75 -21.95
CA ARG A 400 17.61 14.95 -23.37
C ARG A 400 16.10 15.18 -23.54
N ARG A 401 15.55 16.09 -22.74
CA ARG A 401 14.09 16.28 -22.58
C ARG A 401 13.39 16.72 -23.86
N GLU A 402 14.04 17.51 -24.70
CA GLU A 402 13.47 17.95 -25.99
C GLU A 402 13.30 16.79 -26.97
N GLU A 403 14.27 15.89 -27.02
CA GLU A 403 14.18 14.67 -27.81
C GLU A 403 13.08 13.74 -27.27
N GLY A 404 12.91 13.70 -25.95
CA GLY A 404 11.81 13.00 -25.29
C GLY A 404 10.43 13.53 -25.72
N ILE A 405 10.23 14.84 -25.64
CA ILE A 405 8.97 15.51 -26.04
C ILE A 405 8.68 15.27 -27.53
N ALA A 406 9.66 15.52 -28.42
CA ALA A 406 9.49 15.31 -29.86
C ALA A 406 9.17 13.83 -30.20
N THR A 407 9.77 12.89 -29.47
CA THR A 407 9.49 11.45 -29.63
C THR A 407 8.07 11.11 -29.19
N ALA A 408 7.57 11.71 -28.10
CA ALA A 408 6.19 11.54 -27.62
C ALA A 408 5.17 12.20 -28.56
N GLU A 409 5.44 13.38 -29.09
CA GLU A 409 4.59 14.05 -30.09
C GLU A 409 4.42 13.20 -31.36
N LYS A 410 5.53 12.66 -31.90
CA LYS A 410 5.49 11.74 -33.05
C LYS A 410 4.66 10.48 -32.75
N ARG A 411 4.72 9.95 -31.52
CA ARG A 411 3.87 8.83 -31.08
C ARG A 411 2.39 9.24 -31.11
N THR A 412 2.05 10.39 -30.53
CA THR A 412 0.68 10.91 -30.47
C THR A 412 0.09 11.11 -31.87
N GLU A 413 0.85 11.66 -32.81
CA GLU A 413 0.43 11.79 -34.21
C GLU A 413 0.16 10.44 -34.88
N SER A 414 1.01 9.45 -34.62
CA SER A 414 0.85 8.10 -35.18
C SER A 414 -0.40 7.43 -34.61
N LEU A 415 -0.65 7.55 -33.30
CA LEU A 415 -1.88 7.05 -32.66
C LEU A 415 -3.14 7.74 -33.20
N LYS A 416 -3.10 9.06 -33.43
CA LYS A 416 -4.20 9.80 -34.06
C LYS A 416 -4.53 9.25 -35.45
N ARG A 417 -3.51 8.98 -36.29
CA ARG A 417 -3.71 8.42 -37.64
C ARG A 417 -4.29 6.99 -37.59
N LEU A 418 -3.84 6.16 -36.66
CA LEU A 418 -4.19 4.74 -36.61
C LEU A 418 -5.52 4.45 -35.90
N LEU A 419 -5.76 5.09 -34.77
CA LEU A 419 -6.90 4.80 -33.89
C LEU A 419 -7.97 5.89 -33.92
N GLY A 420 -7.63 7.07 -34.46
CA GLY A 420 -8.48 8.26 -34.43
C GLY A 420 -8.27 9.12 -33.19
N GLU A 421 -8.80 10.34 -33.25
CA GLU A 421 -8.68 11.34 -32.18
C GLU A 421 -9.43 10.94 -30.92
N ASN A 422 -10.56 10.22 -31.06
CA ASN A 422 -11.44 9.83 -29.96
C ASN A 422 -11.02 8.55 -29.23
N HIS A 423 -9.87 7.97 -29.56
CA HIS A 423 -9.42 6.73 -28.93
C HIS A 423 -8.71 7.00 -27.60
N ILE A 424 -9.00 6.20 -26.56
CA ILE A 424 -8.44 6.40 -25.21
C ILE A 424 -6.90 6.39 -25.16
N LYS A 425 -6.24 5.57 -26.00
CA LYS A 425 -4.77 5.58 -26.16
C LYS A 425 -4.22 6.90 -26.73
N THR A 426 -4.97 7.57 -27.61
CA THR A 426 -4.60 8.89 -28.14
C THR A 426 -4.63 9.92 -27.01
N TYR A 427 -5.70 9.92 -26.22
CA TYR A 427 -5.84 10.74 -25.03
C TYR A 427 -4.73 10.51 -24.01
N ALA A 428 -4.41 9.24 -23.70
CA ALA A 428 -3.28 8.91 -22.83
C ALA A 428 -1.94 9.41 -23.37
N SER A 429 -1.71 9.31 -24.69
CA SER A 429 -0.46 9.80 -25.31
C SER A 429 -0.27 11.30 -25.22
N VAL A 430 -1.36 12.08 -25.29
CA VAL A 430 -1.31 13.53 -25.04
C VAL A 430 -0.89 13.82 -23.59
N LEU A 431 -1.43 13.08 -22.62
CA LEU A 431 -1.03 13.21 -21.21
C LEU A 431 0.43 12.79 -20.99
N ASP A 432 0.92 11.78 -21.69
CA ASP A 432 2.34 11.40 -21.65
C ASP A 432 3.24 12.54 -22.14
N THR A 433 2.89 13.21 -23.25
CA THR A 433 3.64 14.39 -23.73
C THR A 433 3.61 15.52 -22.69
N ILE A 434 2.45 15.79 -22.07
CA ILE A 434 2.32 16.82 -21.03
C ILE A 434 3.17 16.47 -19.80
N GLU A 435 3.22 15.21 -19.39
CA GLU A 435 4.07 14.75 -18.29
C GLU A 435 5.55 15.08 -18.55
N LEU A 436 6.04 14.84 -19.77
CA LEU A 436 7.41 15.16 -20.16
C LEU A 436 7.69 16.67 -20.16
N ILE A 437 6.71 17.48 -20.58
CA ILE A 437 6.79 18.94 -20.50
C ILE A 437 6.87 19.39 -19.03
N VAL A 438 6.01 18.86 -18.16
CA VAL A 438 6.04 19.16 -16.72
C VAL A 438 7.38 18.76 -16.10
N ALA A 439 7.91 17.58 -16.44
CA ALA A 439 9.21 17.12 -15.96
C ALA A 439 10.38 18.01 -16.42
N LYS A 440 10.28 18.64 -17.60
CA LYS A 440 11.22 19.67 -18.05
C LYS A 440 11.15 20.92 -17.18
N LEU A 441 9.94 21.38 -16.86
CA LEU A 441 9.72 22.57 -16.03
C LEU A 441 10.15 22.36 -14.57
N SER A 442 10.03 21.15 -14.03
CA SER A 442 10.40 20.82 -12.64
C SER A 442 11.87 20.43 -12.43
N SER A 443 12.71 20.47 -13.48
CA SER A 443 14.07 19.91 -13.47
C SER A 443 15.06 20.61 -12.55
N SER A 444 14.90 21.92 -12.29
CA SER A 444 15.77 22.67 -11.37
C SER A 444 15.06 23.89 -10.79
N ASN A 445 15.55 24.40 -9.65
CA ASN A 445 15.04 25.64 -9.07
C ASN A 445 15.16 26.84 -10.03
N GLU A 446 16.21 26.86 -10.85
CA GLU A 446 16.41 27.88 -11.88
C GLU A 446 15.40 27.71 -13.01
N ALA A 447 15.18 26.50 -13.51
CA ALA A 447 14.18 26.21 -14.53
C ALA A 447 12.77 26.59 -14.05
N MET A 448 12.44 26.29 -12.78
CA MET A 448 11.18 26.68 -12.18
C MET A 448 11.04 28.20 -12.05
N ALA A 449 12.10 28.91 -11.65
CA ALA A 449 12.08 30.37 -11.54
C ALA A 449 11.93 31.02 -12.92
N ILE A 450 12.69 30.54 -13.91
CA ILE A 450 12.64 31.00 -15.30
C ILE A 450 11.25 30.76 -15.90
N ALA A 451 10.68 29.56 -15.72
CA ALA A 451 9.35 29.21 -16.25
C ALA A 451 8.23 30.15 -15.79
N ARG A 452 8.29 30.65 -14.54
CA ARG A 452 7.32 31.62 -14.00
C ARG A 452 7.32 32.97 -14.69
N PHE A 453 8.43 33.35 -15.33
CA PHE A 453 8.57 34.62 -16.03
C PHE A 453 8.49 34.47 -17.56
N HIS A 454 8.32 33.24 -18.08
CA HIS A 454 8.10 32.99 -19.49
C HIS A 454 6.62 33.00 -19.86
N THR A 455 6.25 33.85 -20.82
CA THR A 455 4.90 33.94 -21.37
C THR A 455 4.41 32.65 -22.02
N GLY A 456 5.33 31.82 -22.55
CA GLY A 456 4.99 30.52 -23.15
C GLY A 456 4.39 29.50 -22.17
N THR A 457 4.65 29.62 -20.87
CA THR A 457 4.10 28.71 -19.85
C THR A 457 2.58 28.88 -19.72
N GLU A 458 2.06 30.09 -19.90
CA GLU A 458 0.61 30.35 -19.83
C GLU A 458 -0.15 29.69 -20.98
N ASP A 459 0.44 29.63 -22.18
CA ASP A 459 -0.17 28.94 -23.31
C ASP A 459 -0.16 27.42 -23.10
N ILE A 460 0.91 26.87 -22.51
CA ILE A 460 0.94 25.46 -22.10
C ILE A 460 -0.16 25.16 -21.08
N VAL A 461 -0.35 26.02 -20.06
CA VAL A 461 -1.42 25.84 -19.07
C VAL A 461 -2.80 25.85 -19.73
N LYS A 462 -3.06 26.76 -20.69
CA LYS A 462 -4.33 26.78 -21.42
C LYS A 462 -4.58 25.47 -22.18
N VAL A 463 -3.56 24.96 -22.89
CA VAL A 463 -3.64 23.70 -23.62
C VAL A 463 -3.93 22.53 -22.66
N VAL A 464 -3.22 22.45 -21.54
CA VAL A 464 -3.43 21.40 -20.54
C VAL A 464 -4.79 21.54 -19.85
N GLN A 465 -5.27 22.77 -19.62
CA GLN A 465 -6.59 23.03 -19.06
C GLN A 465 -7.71 22.60 -20.00
N GLU A 466 -7.56 22.85 -21.31
CA GLU A 466 -8.49 22.38 -22.32
C GLU A 466 -8.51 20.85 -22.39
N ALA A 467 -7.34 20.21 -22.44
CA ALA A 467 -7.23 18.74 -22.41
C ALA A 467 -7.86 18.15 -21.14
N SER A 468 -7.62 18.74 -19.97
CA SER A 468 -8.21 18.28 -18.70
C SER A 468 -9.73 18.43 -18.68
N ARG A 469 -10.26 19.54 -19.21
CA ARG A 469 -11.70 19.75 -19.36
C ARG A 469 -12.32 18.73 -20.30
N GLU A 470 -11.65 18.46 -21.43
CA GLU A 470 -12.08 17.48 -22.41
C GLU A 470 -12.14 16.07 -21.79
N MET A 471 -11.07 15.60 -21.11
CA MET A 471 -11.08 14.30 -20.43
C MET A 471 -12.20 14.20 -19.40
N ASN A 472 -12.38 15.24 -18.59
CA ASN A 472 -13.43 15.26 -17.58
C ASN A 472 -14.83 15.14 -18.21
N ASN A 473 -15.07 15.80 -19.35
CA ASN A 473 -16.35 15.72 -20.05
C ASN A 473 -16.57 14.36 -20.72
N LEU A 474 -15.51 13.77 -21.26
CA LEU A 474 -15.57 12.54 -22.03
C LEU A 474 -15.60 11.27 -21.17
N LEU A 475 -14.80 11.24 -20.10
CA LEU A 475 -14.57 10.07 -19.25
C LEU A 475 -15.22 10.20 -17.86
N GLY A 476 -15.59 11.42 -17.49
CA GLY A 476 -16.06 11.75 -16.15
C GLY A 476 -14.91 12.03 -15.17
N PRO A 477 -15.19 12.71 -14.04
CA PRO A 477 -14.18 13.14 -13.08
C PRO A 477 -13.46 12.00 -12.36
N ARG A 478 -14.12 10.83 -12.22
CA ARG A 478 -13.61 9.67 -11.48
C ARG A 478 -12.68 8.78 -12.30
N HIS A 479 -12.61 8.99 -13.61
CA HIS A 479 -11.78 8.16 -14.47
C HIS A 479 -10.29 8.44 -14.22
N PRO A 480 -9.42 7.42 -14.17
CA PRO A 480 -8.02 7.63 -13.82
C PRO A 480 -7.27 8.63 -14.72
N LEU A 481 -7.51 8.60 -16.04
CA LEU A 481 -6.95 9.63 -16.96
C LEU A 481 -7.46 11.05 -16.67
N SER A 482 -8.71 11.22 -16.20
CA SER A 482 -9.22 12.54 -15.81
C SER A 482 -8.50 13.04 -14.56
N ILE A 483 -8.32 12.17 -13.57
CA ILE A 483 -7.54 12.46 -12.35
C ILE A 483 -6.10 12.85 -12.71
N ARG A 484 -5.43 12.06 -13.56
CA ARG A 484 -4.07 12.37 -14.05
C ARG A 484 -4.01 13.68 -14.81
N SER A 485 -4.98 13.97 -15.68
CA SER A 485 -5.04 15.26 -16.38
C SER A 485 -5.17 16.44 -15.42
N LEU A 486 -5.93 16.27 -14.33
CA LEU A 486 -6.15 17.32 -13.33
C LEU A 486 -4.91 17.52 -12.46
N ARG A 487 -4.19 16.44 -12.12
CA ARG A 487 -2.87 16.52 -11.50
C ARG A 487 -1.90 17.29 -12.39
N LEU A 488 -1.81 16.93 -13.67
CA LEU A 488 -0.92 17.59 -14.63
C LEU A 488 -1.25 19.07 -14.81
N LEU A 489 -2.54 19.43 -14.84
CA LEU A 489 -2.97 20.82 -14.84
C LEU A 489 -2.47 21.55 -13.58
N GLY A 490 -2.69 20.97 -12.40
CA GLY A 490 -2.20 21.52 -11.14
C GLY A 490 -0.68 21.70 -11.14
N ALA A 491 0.05 20.70 -11.65
CA ALA A 491 1.50 20.75 -11.78
C ALA A 491 1.96 21.87 -12.73
N CYS A 492 1.35 22.02 -13.91
CA CYS A 492 1.64 23.14 -14.82
C CYS A 492 1.34 24.50 -14.20
N GLN A 493 0.21 24.62 -13.50
CA GLN A 493 -0.21 25.85 -12.81
C GLN A 493 0.78 26.30 -11.74
N ILE A 494 1.51 25.37 -11.10
CA ILE A 494 2.59 25.73 -10.16
C ILE A 494 3.62 26.63 -10.83
N PHE A 495 3.91 26.43 -12.12
CA PHE A 495 4.96 27.12 -12.86
C PHE A 495 4.48 28.37 -13.62
N ALA A 496 3.18 28.67 -13.61
CA ALA A 496 2.64 29.86 -14.25
C ALA A 496 2.83 31.13 -13.40
N SER A 497 2.67 32.31 -14.03
CA SER A 497 2.78 33.64 -13.41
C SER A 497 1.69 33.96 -12.37
N GLY A 498 0.83 33.01 -12.03
CA GLY A 498 -0.27 33.14 -11.07
C GLY A 498 0.12 32.74 -9.64
N GLY A 499 -0.54 33.31 -8.63
CA GLY A 499 -0.34 32.94 -7.23
C GLY A 499 -0.60 31.45 -6.95
N LEU A 500 -0.15 30.94 -5.80
CA LEU A 500 -0.21 29.51 -5.46
C LEU A 500 -1.62 28.99 -5.13
N THR A 501 -2.63 29.85 -5.11
CA THR A 501 -4.01 29.49 -4.74
C THR A 501 -4.66 28.56 -5.75
N GLU A 502 -4.57 28.89 -7.04
CA GLU A 502 -5.17 28.10 -8.12
C GLU A 502 -4.57 26.69 -8.23
N PRO A 503 -3.23 26.50 -8.31
CA PRO A 503 -2.65 25.16 -8.32
C PRO A 503 -2.98 24.37 -7.05
N SER A 504 -3.02 25.02 -5.88
CA SER A 504 -3.40 24.36 -4.62
C SER A 504 -4.84 23.84 -4.64
N GLU A 505 -5.78 24.61 -5.19
CA GLU A 505 -7.18 24.18 -5.32
C GLU A 505 -7.34 23.07 -6.36
N THR A 506 -6.66 23.17 -7.49
CA THR A 506 -6.66 22.13 -8.53
C THR A 506 -6.10 20.80 -8.00
N LEU A 507 -4.96 20.82 -7.30
CA LEU A 507 -4.38 19.60 -6.72
C LEU A 507 -5.21 19.04 -5.56
N ARG A 508 -5.84 19.88 -4.73
CA ARG A 508 -6.77 19.41 -3.69
C ARG A 508 -7.98 18.69 -4.27
N ARG A 509 -8.55 19.19 -5.37
CA ARG A 509 -9.63 18.51 -6.10
C ARG A 509 -9.17 17.19 -6.72
N ALA A 510 -7.97 17.16 -7.31
CA ALA A 510 -7.37 15.92 -7.81
C ALA A 510 -7.17 14.90 -6.68
N LEU A 511 -6.62 15.33 -5.54
CA LEU A 511 -6.35 14.45 -4.39
C LEU A 511 -7.64 13.86 -3.83
N ALA A 512 -8.65 14.69 -3.57
CA ALA A 512 -9.93 14.21 -3.04
C ALA A 512 -10.58 13.17 -3.97
N THR A 513 -10.49 13.39 -5.29
CA THR A 513 -11.03 12.44 -6.27
C THR A 513 -10.18 11.18 -6.36
N ALA A 514 -8.85 11.28 -6.25
CA ALA A 514 -7.93 10.14 -6.28
C ALA A 514 -8.08 9.26 -5.03
N GLU A 515 -8.13 9.84 -3.83
CA GLU A 515 -8.32 9.09 -2.58
C GLU A 515 -9.66 8.33 -2.56
N GLU A 516 -10.74 8.95 -3.04
CA GLU A 516 -12.05 8.31 -3.11
C GLU A 516 -12.09 7.14 -4.10
N ASN A 517 -11.44 7.27 -5.26
CA ASN A 517 -11.63 6.34 -6.39
C ASN A 517 -10.49 5.34 -6.60
N LEU A 518 -9.25 5.73 -6.28
CA LEU A 518 -8.03 4.94 -6.47
C LEU A 518 -7.43 4.44 -5.14
N GLY A 519 -7.70 5.15 -4.05
CA GLY A 519 -7.12 4.90 -2.72
C GLY A 519 -5.85 5.71 -2.44
N SER A 520 -5.47 5.81 -1.16
CA SER A 520 -4.32 6.59 -0.69
C SER A 520 -2.98 6.09 -1.22
N ASP A 521 -2.85 4.77 -1.35
CA ASP A 521 -1.59 4.09 -1.67
C ASP A 521 -1.37 3.96 -3.18
N ASN A 522 -2.33 4.45 -4.00
CA ASN A 522 -2.20 4.43 -5.44
C ASN A 522 -1.06 5.38 -5.89
N PRO A 523 -0.19 4.95 -6.81
CA PRO A 523 0.91 5.78 -7.31
C PRO A 523 0.46 7.15 -7.85
N GLU A 524 -0.71 7.24 -8.48
CA GLU A 524 -1.26 8.52 -8.94
C GLU A 524 -1.60 9.44 -7.75
N THR A 525 -2.23 8.90 -6.70
CA THR A 525 -2.55 9.64 -5.48
C THR A 525 -1.28 10.18 -4.81
N ILE A 526 -0.25 9.33 -4.71
CA ILE A 526 1.06 9.71 -4.17
C ILE A 526 1.69 10.82 -5.02
N GLN A 527 1.62 10.73 -6.35
CA GLN A 527 2.17 11.75 -7.24
C GLN A 527 1.48 13.12 -7.06
N ILE A 528 0.16 13.14 -6.80
CA ILE A 528 -0.57 14.38 -6.46
C ILE A 528 0.02 15.00 -5.18
N VAL A 529 0.22 14.20 -4.14
CA VAL A 529 0.81 14.66 -2.87
C VAL A 529 2.22 15.22 -3.08
N VAL A 530 3.04 14.60 -3.94
CA VAL A 530 4.38 15.10 -4.30
C VAL A 530 4.28 16.50 -4.90
N TYR A 531 3.40 16.73 -5.86
CA TYR A 531 3.22 18.06 -6.47
C TYR A 531 2.64 19.08 -5.49
N MET A 532 1.77 18.67 -4.57
CA MET A 532 1.31 19.55 -3.48
C MET A 532 2.46 19.98 -2.56
N GLY A 533 3.41 19.08 -2.28
CA GLY A 533 4.61 19.40 -1.51
C GLY A 533 5.54 20.42 -2.18
N LEU A 534 5.54 20.50 -3.52
CA LEU A 534 6.29 21.52 -4.26
C LEU A 534 5.70 22.93 -4.10
N ILE A 535 4.43 23.05 -3.70
CA ILE A 535 3.81 24.31 -3.30
C ILE A 535 4.34 24.65 -1.89
N LYS A 536 5.54 25.24 -1.80
CA LYS A 536 6.14 25.62 -0.50
C LYS A 536 5.14 26.41 0.38
N PRO A 537 5.00 26.08 1.67
CA PRO A 537 4.15 26.82 2.58
C PRO A 537 4.87 28.09 3.02
N SER A 538 4.39 29.25 2.57
CA SER A 538 4.50 30.49 3.37
C SER A 538 3.20 30.80 4.13
N SER A 539 2.20 29.92 4.08
CA SER A 539 0.87 30.20 4.66
C SER A 539 0.19 29.04 5.39
N TRP A 540 0.72 27.81 5.36
CA TRP A 540 0.09 26.67 6.05
C TRP A 540 0.43 26.57 7.55
N LEU A 541 1.31 27.43 8.06
CA LEU A 541 1.67 27.52 9.50
C LEU A 541 1.03 28.73 10.22
N CYS A 542 0.16 29.51 9.57
CA CYS A 542 -0.42 30.72 10.17
C CYS A 542 -1.94 30.68 10.40
N LEU A 543 -2.57 29.50 10.35
CA LEU A 543 -3.97 29.33 10.77
C LEU A 543 -4.05 28.19 11.78
N GLY A 544 -3.68 28.49 13.03
CA GLY A 544 -3.75 27.52 14.13
C GLY A 544 -2.87 27.81 15.35
N SER A 545 -2.26 28.99 15.46
CA SER A 545 -1.48 29.37 16.64
C SER A 545 -1.89 30.75 17.18
N ASP A 546 -3.20 30.97 17.32
CA ASP A 546 -3.73 31.92 18.30
C ASP A 546 -4.02 31.13 19.58
N ASP A 547 -2.97 30.85 20.34
CA ASP A 547 -3.00 30.65 21.81
C ASP A 547 -1.62 30.12 22.27
N ILE A 548 -0.63 31.00 22.30
CA ILE A 548 0.56 30.80 23.14
C ILE A 548 0.71 32.01 24.05
N TRP A 549 0.13 31.85 25.24
CA TRP A 549 0.63 32.30 26.53
C TRP A 549 1.89 33.17 26.49
N THR A 550 1.69 34.46 26.75
CA THR A 550 2.75 35.40 27.14
C THR A 550 3.28 35.02 28.53
N GLY A 551 4.51 34.49 28.58
CA GLY A 551 5.30 34.31 29.81
C GLY A 551 6.57 35.18 29.80
N PRO A 552 7.04 35.66 30.96
CA PRO A 552 7.77 36.93 31.06
C PRO A 552 9.26 36.84 30.69
N LYS A 553 9.77 37.94 30.13
CA LYS A 553 11.20 38.21 29.96
C LYS A 553 11.90 38.20 31.32
N ALA A 554 12.84 37.27 31.50
CA ALA A 554 13.93 37.43 32.46
C ALA A 554 15.21 37.67 31.65
N GLY A 555 15.71 38.90 31.69
CA GLY A 555 17.09 39.18 31.35
C GLY A 555 18.02 38.70 32.44
N ILE A 556 19.29 38.48 32.10
CA ILE A 556 20.47 38.85 32.87
C ILE A 556 21.66 38.74 31.89
N SER A 557 22.55 39.72 32.06
CA SER A 557 23.90 39.92 31.54
C SER A 557 24.76 38.69 31.35
#